data_AF-A0A5C6UTS9-F1
#
_entry.id   AF-A0A5C6UTS9-F1
#
_cell.length_a   1.000
_cell.length_b   1.000
_cell.length_c   1.000
_cell.angle_alpha   90.00
_cell.angle_beta   90.00
_cell.angle_gamma   90.00
#
_symmetry.space_group_name_H-M   'P 1'
#
loop_
_entity.id
_entity.type
_entity.pdbx_description
1 polymer ?
#
loop_
_entity_poly.entity_id
_entity_poly.type
_entity_poly.pdbx_seq_one_letter_code
_entity_poly.pdbx_strand_id
1 'polypeptide(L)'
;MHCWLFYFVISPLALFLKTEEHFRQLKTFSVIKYAFSSTLWKSSEAGAWYFVSLPDELSKEIRTHSQWMEEGWGRLKAEASIKDVKWSTAIWFDSKKNTYLLPIKAEIRKKLNLTDGVHLDIELNL
;
A
#
# COMPACT_ATOMS: atom_id res chain seq x y z
N MET A 1 34.85 -56.87 -7.79
CA MET A 1 34.08 -56.02 -6.87
C MET A 1 34.82 -54.71 -6.69
N HIS A 2 34.36 -53.62 -7.29
CA HIS A 2 34.62 -52.24 -6.83
C HIS A 2 33.65 -51.30 -7.56
N CYS A 3 32.75 -50.73 -6.77
CA CYS A 3 31.63 -49.89 -7.17
C CYS A 3 32.09 -48.57 -7.80
N TRP A 4 31.39 -48.17 -8.86
CA TRP A 4 31.51 -46.88 -9.53
C TRP A 4 30.70 -45.79 -8.79
N LEU A 5 31.25 -44.56 -8.78
CA LEU A 5 30.60 -43.24 -8.82
C LEU A 5 29.69 -42.80 -7.65
N PHE A 6 30.26 -42.01 -6.72
CA PHE A 6 29.53 -40.98 -5.97
C PHE A 6 29.44 -39.70 -6.82
N TYR A 7 28.30 -39.47 -7.46
CA TYR A 7 27.95 -38.16 -7.98
C TYR A 7 27.46 -37.28 -6.82
N PHE A 8 28.23 -36.23 -6.53
CA PHE A 8 27.81 -35.11 -5.68
C PHE A 8 26.72 -34.33 -6.43
N VAL A 9 25.45 -34.55 -6.07
CA VAL A 9 24.33 -33.72 -6.53
C VAL A 9 24.35 -32.44 -5.71
N ILE A 10 24.93 -31.38 -6.27
CA ILE A 10 24.77 -30.02 -5.75
C ILE A 10 23.29 -29.66 -5.92
N SER A 11 22.57 -29.63 -4.80
CA SER A 11 21.16 -29.25 -4.74
C SER A 11 20.92 -27.86 -5.36
N PRO A 12 20.00 -27.71 -6.32
CA PRO A 12 19.63 -26.40 -6.89
C PRO A 12 18.93 -25.48 -5.88
N LEU A 13 18.54 -26.00 -4.71
CA LEU A 13 17.65 -25.33 -3.77
C LEU A 13 18.32 -24.22 -2.93
N ALA A 14 19.66 -24.20 -2.86
CA ALA A 14 20.39 -23.22 -2.07
C ALA A 14 20.57 -21.86 -2.77
N LEU A 15 20.39 -21.79 -4.09
CA LEU A 15 20.49 -20.54 -4.86
C LEU A 15 19.18 -19.75 -4.89
N PHE A 16 18.06 -20.39 -4.50
CA PHE A 16 16.71 -19.81 -4.57
C PHE A 16 16.35 -18.95 -3.35
N LEU A 17 17.00 -19.17 -2.20
CA LEU A 17 16.66 -18.49 -0.94
C LEU A 17 17.42 -17.18 -0.70
N LYS A 18 18.48 -16.88 -1.46
CA LYS A 18 19.26 -15.65 -1.25
C LYS A 18 18.66 -14.40 -1.90
N THR A 19 17.69 -14.58 -2.79
CA THR A 19 17.07 -13.51 -3.59
C THR A 19 15.93 -12.81 -2.86
N GLU A 20 15.29 -13.46 -1.88
CA GLU A 20 14.15 -12.92 -1.13
C GLU A 20 14.57 -11.88 -0.07
N GLU A 21 15.75 -12.05 0.54
CA GLU A 21 16.24 -11.13 1.58
C GLU A 21 16.88 -9.87 0.99
N HIS A 22 17.59 -9.99 -0.13
CA HIS A 22 18.13 -8.82 -0.85
C HIS A 22 17.03 -7.93 -1.44
N PHE A 23 15.85 -8.48 -1.74
CA PHE A 23 14.73 -7.70 -2.27
C PHE A 23 13.99 -6.89 -1.20
N ARG A 24 14.08 -7.28 0.08
CA ARG A 24 13.48 -6.51 1.20
C ARG A 24 14.24 -5.23 1.48
N GLN A 25 15.54 -5.19 1.19
CA GLN A 25 16.41 -4.08 1.57
C GLN A 25 16.47 -2.94 0.53
N LEU A 26 16.02 -3.19 -0.70
CA LEU A 26 15.99 -2.20 -1.80
C LEU A 26 14.67 -1.41 -1.92
N LYS A 27 13.68 -1.65 -1.05
CA LYS A 27 12.39 -0.95 -1.06
C LYS A 27 12.37 0.36 -0.27
N THR A 28 13.53 0.88 0.10
CA THR A 28 13.65 2.28 0.55
C THR A 28 13.83 3.18 -0.69
N PHE A 29 12.90 3.08 -1.65
CA PHE A 29 12.71 4.15 -2.61
C PHE A 29 12.29 5.36 -1.77
N SER A 30 12.93 6.51 -1.92
CA SER A 30 12.72 7.72 -1.11
C SER A 30 11.24 7.93 -0.79
N VAL A 31 10.80 7.47 0.39
CA VAL A 31 9.39 7.42 0.74
C VAL A 31 8.93 8.83 0.98
N ILE A 32 8.08 9.36 0.09
CA ILE A 32 7.50 10.67 0.31
C ILE A 32 6.41 10.51 1.35
N LYS A 33 6.56 11.20 2.47
CA LYS A 33 5.65 11.11 3.61
C LYS A 33 4.68 12.27 3.59
N TYR A 34 3.41 11.92 3.67
CA TYR A 34 2.30 12.85 3.76
C TYR A 34 1.53 12.58 5.05
N ALA A 35 1.17 13.62 5.78
CA ALA A 35 0.30 13.50 6.95
C ALA A 35 -0.88 14.45 6.76
N PHE A 36 -2.09 13.93 6.97
CA PHE A 36 -3.30 14.73 6.83
C PHE A 36 -4.45 14.16 7.67
N SER A 37 -5.38 15.03 8.03
CA SER A 37 -6.61 14.66 8.71
C SER A 37 -7.75 14.64 7.70
N SER A 38 -8.54 13.56 7.67
CA SER A 38 -9.70 13.47 6.79
C SER A 38 -10.80 12.58 7.38
N THR A 39 -11.99 12.67 6.81
CA THR A 39 -13.19 11.99 7.32
C THR A 39 -13.34 10.63 6.67
N LEU A 40 -13.55 9.60 7.48
CA LEU A 40 -13.92 8.27 6.99
C LEU A 40 -15.36 8.30 6.50
N TRP A 41 -15.59 7.90 5.25
CA TRP A 41 -16.92 7.81 4.67
C TRP A 41 -17.18 6.46 4.02
N LYS A 42 -18.43 6.03 4.06
CA LYS A 42 -18.90 4.77 3.50
C LYS A 42 -19.56 4.97 2.13
N SER A 43 -19.21 4.13 1.15
CA SER A 43 -19.92 4.11 -0.15
C SER A 43 -21.35 3.58 -0.01
N SER A 44 -22.28 4.05 -0.85
CA SER A 44 -23.71 3.71 -0.79
C SER A 44 -24.08 2.33 -1.35
N GLU A 45 -23.11 1.56 -1.86
CA GLU A 45 -23.34 0.28 -2.52
C GLU A 45 -23.54 -0.90 -1.56
N ALA A 46 -24.20 -1.97 -2.02
CA ALA A 46 -24.31 -3.23 -1.26
C ALA A 46 -22.91 -3.87 -1.13
N GLY A 47 -22.43 -4.07 0.11
CA GLY A 47 -21.01 -4.40 0.37
C GLY A 47 -20.10 -3.17 0.50
N ALA A 48 -20.69 -2.01 0.78
CA ALA A 48 -20.07 -0.71 1.01
C ALA A 48 -18.64 -0.75 1.57
N TRP A 49 -17.74 -0.23 0.74
CA TRP A 49 -16.37 0.06 1.10
C TRP A 49 -16.28 1.35 1.91
N TYR A 50 -15.24 1.43 2.73
CA TYR A 50 -14.94 2.62 3.52
C TYR A 50 -13.72 3.28 2.92
N PHE A 51 -13.81 4.58 2.71
CA PHE A 51 -12.80 5.38 2.05
C PHE A 51 -12.47 6.62 2.86
N VAL A 52 -11.27 7.11 2.64
CA VAL A 52 -10.86 8.45 3.03
C VAL A 52 -10.44 9.19 1.78
N SER A 53 -10.92 10.42 1.62
CA SER A 53 -10.49 11.29 0.53
C SER A 53 -9.28 12.11 0.97
N LEU A 54 -8.26 12.17 0.14
CA LEU A 54 -7.11 13.03 0.39
C LEU A 54 -7.52 14.51 0.21
N PRO A 55 -6.91 15.45 0.94
CA PRO A 55 -7.02 16.87 0.66
C PRO A 55 -6.69 17.17 -0.81
N ASP A 56 -7.38 18.14 -1.41
CA ASP A 56 -7.22 18.51 -2.82
C ASP A 56 -5.79 18.97 -3.12
N GLU A 57 -5.19 19.76 -2.22
CA GLU A 57 -3.81 20.24 -2.34
C GLU A 57 -2.81 19.08 -2.39
N LEU A 58 -2.90 18.14 -1.45
CA LEU A 58 -2.05 16.94 -1.43
C LEU A 58 -2.29 16.06 -2.66
N SER A 59 -3.54 15.95 -3.10
CA SER A 59 -3.87 15.15 -4.29
C SER A 59 -3.23 15.74 -5.55
N LYS A 60 -3.25 17.07 -5.71
CA LYS A 60 -2.58 17.75 -6.83
C LYS A 60 -1.07 17.61 -6.76
N GLU A 61 -0.48 17.72 -5.57
CA GLU A 61 0.96 17.55 -5.38
C GLU A 61 1.40 16.13 -5.74
N ILE A 62 0.74 15.11 -5.16
CA ILE A 62 1.00 13.69 -5.45
C ILE A 62 0.84 13.42 -6.93
N ARG A 63 -0.21 13.93 -7.56
CA ARG A 63 -0.42 13.74 -8.99
C ARG A 63 0.70 14.40 -9.80
N THR A 64 1.09 15.62 -9.47
CA THR A 64 2.16 16.34 -10.19
C THR A 64 3.50 15.59 -10.12
N HIS A 65 3.83 15.00 -8.97
CA HIS A 65 5.11 14.32 -8.75
C HIS A 65 5.10 12.82 -9.11
N SER A 66 3.94 12.16 -9.05
CA SER A 66 3.81 10.70 -9.15
C SER A 66 2.90 10.24 -10.29
N GLN A 67 2.41 11.13 -11.15
CA GLN A 67 1.59 10.75 -12.32
C GLN A 67 2.28 9.72 -13.22
N TRP A 68 3.61 9.76 -13.34
CA TRP A 68 4.38 8.79 -14.12
C TRP A 68 4.46 7.40 -13.47
N MET A 69 4.16 7.28 -12.18
CA MET A 69 4.08 6.01 -11.43
C MET A 69 2.65 5.46 -11.40
N GLU A 70 1.65 6.18 -11.91
CA GLU A 70 0.27 5.74 -11.91
C GLU A 70 0.11 4.50 -12.80
N GLU A 71 -0.35 3.40 -12.19
CA GLU A 71 -0.73 2.20 -12.91
C GLU A 71 -2.21 2.29 -13.32
N GLY A 72 -2.51 2.10 -14.60
CA GLY A 72 -3.89 1.99 -15.12
C GLY A 72 -4.84 3.09 -14.63
N TRP A 73 -5.85 2.70 -13.86
CA TRP A 73 -6.93 3.56 -13.31
C TRP A 73 -6.45 4.56 -12.23
N GLY A 74 -5.30 5.20 -12.41
CA GLY A 74 -4.73 6.13 -11.42
C GLY A 74 -4.36 5.45 -10.10
N ARG A 75 -3.93 4.18 -10.16
CA ARG A 75 -3.55 3.41 -8.96
C ARG A 75 -2.11 3.71 -8.60
N LEU A 76 -1.88 4.13 -7.36
CA LEU A 76 -0.54 4.31 -6.80
C LEU A 76 -0.37 3.40 -5.59
N LYS A 77 0.76 2.70 -5.53
CA LYS A 77 1.12 1.89 -4.37
C LYS A 77 1.48 2.83 -3.22
N ALA A 78 0.98 2.51 -2.03
CA ALA A 78 1.21 3.31 -0.85
C ALA A 78 1.25 2.43 0.40
N GLU A 79 1.85 2.93 1.46
CA GLU A 79 1.68 2.41 2.81
C GLU A 79 0.96 3.47 3.64
N ALA A 80 -0.17 3.11 4.21
CA ALA A 80 -0.95 3.99 5.06
C ALA A 80 -0.79 3.56 6.53
N SER A 81 -0.79 4.54 7.42
CA SER A 81 -0.81 4.32 8.85
C SER A 81 -1.79 5.25 9.54
N ILE A 82 -2.51 4.69 10.51
CA ILE A 82 -3.41 5.41 11.40
C ILE A 82 -3.02 4.99 12.81
N LYS A 83 -2.60 5.94 13.64
CA LYS A 83 -2.05 5.68 14.99
C LYS A 83 -0.92 4.64 14.88
N ASP A 84 -1.00 3.54 15.63
CA ASP A 84 0.01 2.47 15.65
C ASP A 84 -0.21 1.38 14.59
N VAL A 85 -1.24 1.51 13.75
CA VAL A 85 -1.59 0.47 12.76
C VAL A 85 -1.13 0.90 11.38
N LYS A 86 -0.20 0.14 10.81
CA LYS A 86 0.32 0.34 9.45
C LYS A 86 -0.14 -0.78 8.53
N TRP A 87 -0.44 -0.45 7.27
CA TRP A 87 -0.77 -1.46 6.26
C TRP A 87 -0.40 -1.00 4.85
N SER A 88 0.06 -1.95 4.03
CA SER A 88 0.25 -1.74 2.60
C SER A 88 -1.10 -1.71 1.88
N THR A 89 -1.25 -0.71 1.02
CA THR A 89 -2.48 -0.41 0.27
C THR A 89 -2.15 0.24 -1.07
N ALA A 90 -3.19 0.67 -1.78
CA ALA A 90 -3.03 1.53 -2.94
C ALA A 90 -4.08 2.64 -2.85
N ILE A 91 -3.71 3.83 -3.29
CA ILE A 91 -4.64 4.93 -3.49
C ILE A 91 -5.10 4.94 -4.94
N TRP A 92 -6.32 5.41 -5.18
CA TRP A 92 -6.90 5.51 -6.51
C TRP A 92 -7.35 6.93 -6.80
N PHE A 93 -6.99 7.45 -7.97
CA PHE A 93 -7.44 8.76 -8.39
C PHE A 93 -8.90 8.72 -8.86
N ASP A 94 -9.77 9.51 -8.23
CA ASP A 94 -11.15 9.71 -8.68
C ASP A 94 -11.21 10.93 -9.60
N SER A 95 -11.32 10.70 -10.91
CA SER A 95 -11.42 11.77 -11.91
C SER A 95 -12.66 12.64 -11.77
N LYS A 96 -13.73 12.17 -11.11
CA LYS A 96 -14.96 12.98 -10.90
C LYS A 96 -14.80 13.97 -9.77
N LYS A 97 -14.10 13.55 -8.70
CA LYS A 97 -13.85 14.38 -7.51
C LYS A 97 -12.47 15.04 -7.52
N ASN A 98 -11.63 14.71 -8.50
CA ASN A 98 -10.27 15.20 -8.68
C ASN A 98 -9.37 14.98 -7.44
N THR A 99 -9.60 13.90 -6.69
CA THR A 99 -8.91 13.58 -5.44
C THR A 99 -8.53 12.09 -5.40
N TYR A 100 -7.48 11.76 -4.66
CA TYR A 100 -7.18 10.36 -4.37
C TYR A 100 -8.08 9.81 -3.26
N LEU A 101 -8.48 8.56 -3.45
CA LEU A 101 -9.24 7.77 -2.50
C LEU A 101 -8.35 6.71 -1.88
N LEU A 102 -8.31 6.70 -0.55
CA LEU A 102 -7.65 5.69 0.25
C LEU A 102 -8.68 4.70 0.78
N PRO A 103 -8.69 3.44 0.32
CA PRO A 103 -9.54 2.40 0.89
C PRO A 103 -9.06 1.97 2.27
N ILE A 104 -9.99 1.89 3.23
CA ILE A 104 -9.72 1.40 4.59
C ILE A 104 -10.28 -0.01 4.77
N LYS A 105 -9.36 -0.97 4.91
CA LYS A 105 -9.69 -2.39 5.09
C LYS A 105 -10.53 -2.61 6.34
N ALA A 106 -11.45 -3.57 6.27
CA ALA A 106 -12.34 -3.92 7.40
C ALA A 106 -11.56 -4.33 8.66
N GLU A 107 -10.43 -5.02 8.51
CA GLU A 107 -9.56 -5.42 9.63
C GLU A 107 -9.00 -4.22 10.40
N ILE A 108 -8.60 -3.17 9.67
CA ILE A 108 -8.06 -1.94 10.26
C ILE A 108 -9.17 -1.19 11.01
N ARG A 109 -10.36 -1.10 10.40
CA ARG A 109 -11.53 -0.48 11.05
C ARG A 109 -11.92 -1.20 12.33
N LYS A 110 -11.89 -2.53 12.35
CA LYS A 110 -12.18 -3.35 13.54
C LYS A 110 -11.13 -3.16 14.63
N LYS A 111 -9.84 -3.10 14.28
CA LYS A 111 -8.76 -2.88 15.26
C LYS A 111 -8.83 -1.51 15.94
N LEU A 112 -9.20 -0.49 15.18
CA LEU A 112 -9.23 0.90 15.63
C LEU A 112 -10.63 1.39 16.05
N ASN A 113 -11.64 0.50 16.06
CA ASN A 113 -13.05 0.82 16.30
C ASN A 113 -13.56 2.03 15.48
N LEU A 114 -13.24 2.07 14.19
CA LEU A 114 -13.60 3.18 13.31
C LEU A 114 -15.02 3.03 12.76
N THR A 115 -15.80 4.11 12.89
CA THR A 115 -17.15 4.25 12.32
C THR A 115 -17.17 5.30 11.21
N ASP A 116 -18.23 5.28 10.41
CA ASP A 116 -18.50 6.32 9.41
C ASP A 116 -18.58 7.71 10.08
N GLY A 117 -18.08 8.74 9.40
CA GLY A 117 -18.09 10.13 9.86
C GLY A 117 -16.98 10.52 10.85
N VAL A 118 -16.10 9.60 11.22
CA VAL A 118 -14.99 9.89 12.16
C VAL A 118 -13.84 10.60 11.43
N HIS A 119 -13.28 11.62 12.07
CA HIS A 119 -12.03 12.26 11.65
C HIS A 119 -10.82 11.43 12.06
N LEU A 120 -9.92 11.20 11.12
CA LEU A 120 -8.73 10.37 11.29
C LEU A 120 -7.50 11.11 10.80
N ASP A 121 -6.45 11.09 11.62
CA ASP A 121 -5.10 11.46 11.20
C ASP A 121 -4.45 10.26 10.52
N ILE A 122 -4.05 10.47 9.26
CA ILE A 122 -3.50 9.43 8.40
C ILE A 122 -2.12 9.89 7.95
N GLU A 123 -1.17 8.99 8.09
CA GLU A 123 0.14 9.10 7.49
C GLU A 123 0.19 8.21 6.26
N LEU A 124 0.56 8.77 5.12
CA LEU A 124 0.68 8.09 3.85
C LEU A 124 2.11 8.17 3.35
N ASN A 125 2.62 7.02 2.93
CA ASN A 125 3.98 6.81 2.47
C ASN A 125 3.91 6.31 1.02
N LEU A 126 4.43 7.08 0.07
CA LEU A 126 4.50 6.75 -1.36
C LEU A 126 5.89 6.27 -1.76
#